data_AF-A0A2J6HLF7-F1
#
_entry.id   AF-A0A2J6HLF7-F1
#
_cell.length_a   1.000
_cell.length_b   1.000
_cell.length_c   1.000
_cell.angle_alpha   90.00
_cell.angle_beta   90.00
_cell.angle_gamma   90.00
#
_symmetry.space_group_name_H-M   'P 1'
#
loop_
_entity.id
_entity.type
_entity.pdbx_description
1 polymer ?
#
loop_
_entity_poly.entity_id
_entity_poly.type
_entity_poly.pdbx_seq_one_letter_code
_entity_poly.pdbx_strand_id
1 'polypeptide(L)'
;MGISKIKQLSRHIEEKANMKQDIYLNTLEAFNLLKKETSFVIKDIRNNMANRKRVIPLEFTDRGDFEFQLTFAGDVLLFYMHTNVFDLGMHHESSRTHYVRTDPERSFCGIIHIYNFLADSFKYKRMNDSGILIGRIFVNKEKHFFIEGKREMNQAGISFAGDKVSTAKMRNILRQAILCTVNFDLPSPRFEQVQEVNMYEFETVASERRMKTSKRLGFKFQAEDGKIL
;
A
#
# COMPACT_ATOMS: atom_id res chain seq x y z
N MET A 1 -47.50 -14.55 -2.87
CA MET A 1 -46.71 -13.43 -2.29
C MET A 1 -45.19 -13.69 -2.19
N GLY A 2 -44.67 -14.93 -2.27
CA GLY A 2 -43.23 -15.23 -2.11
C GLY A 2 -42.31 -15.00 -3.33
N ILE A 3 -42.85 -15.07 -4.55
CA ILE A 3 -42.07 -14.95 -5.80
C ILE A 3 -41.47 -13.54 -5.99
N SER A 4 -42.17 -12.50 -5.50
CA SER A 4 -41.71 -11.10 -5.61
C SER A 4 -40.49 -10.80 -4.73
N LYS A 5 -40.37 -11.43 -3.56
CA LYS A 5 -39.26 -11.18 -2.62
C LYS A 5 -37.97 -11.85 -3.09
N ILE A 6 -38.04 -13.08 -3.61
CA ILE A 6 -36.88 -13.76 -4.18
C ILE A 6 -36.36 -13.01 -5.40
N LYS A 7 -37.24 -12.54 -6.29
CA LYS A 7 -36.81 -11.74 -7.46
C LYS A 7 -36.07 -10.46 -7.06
N GLN A 8 -36.55 -9.76 -6.02
CA GLN A 8 -35.88 -8.56 -5.50
C GLN A 8 -34.51 -8.90 -4.87
N LEU A 9 -34.44 -9.98 -4.08
CA LEU A 9 -33.20 -10.45 -3.48
C LEU A 9 -32.16 -10.82 -4.55
N SER A 10 -32.56 -11.58 -5.57
CA SER A 10 -31.68 -11.96 -6.69
C SER A 10 -31.12 -10.73 -7.38
N ARG A 11 -31.95 -9.72 -7.65
CA ARG A 11 -31.51 -8.47 -8.27
C ARG A 11 -30.50 -7.72 -7.40
N HIS A 12 -30.73 -7.62 -6.09
CA HIS A 12 -29.76 -6.96 -5.20
C HIS A 12 -28.44 -7.72 -5.08
N ILE A 13 -28.48 -9.06 -5.08
CA ILE A 13 -27.26 -9.87 -5.10
C ILE A 13 -26.49 -9.62 -6.39
N GLU A 14 -27.17 -9.62 -7.53
CA GLU A 14 -26.59 -9.39 -8.85
C GLU A 14 -25.96 -7.98 -8.95
N GLU A 15 -26.71 -6.93 -8.58
CA GLU A 15 -26.23 -5.54 -8.55
C GLU A 15 -24.98 -5.41 -7.67
N LYS A 16 -24.99 -5.98 -6.45
CA LYS A 16 -23.86 -5.91 -5.53
C LYS A 16 -22.64 -6.70 -6.02
N ALA A 17 -22.87 -7.86 -6.61
CA ALA A 17 -21.81 -8.72 -7.14
C ALA A 17 -21.12 -8.05 -8.33
N ASN A 18 -21.89 -7.55 -9.29
CA ASN A 18 -21.37 -6.86 -10.48
C ASN A 18 -20.55 -5.63 -10.08
N MET A 19 -21.09 -4.78 -9.19
CA MET A 19 -20.36 -3.61 -8.68
C MET A 19 -19.00 -3.99 -8.05
N LYS A 20 -18.95 -5.05 -7.23
CA LYS A 20 -17.69 -5.50 -6.62
C LYS A 20 -16.71 -6.05 -7.64
N GLN A 21 -17.18 -6.75 -8.66
CA GLN A 21 -16.36 -7.27 -9.75
C GLN A 21 -15.77 -6.12 -10.59
N ASP A 22 -16.58 -5.12 -10.93
CA ASP A 22 -16.12 -3.93 -11.67
C ASP A 22 -15.04 -3.19 -10.89
N ILE A 23 -15.24 -2.99 -9.58
CA ILE A 23 -14.25 -2.35 -8.70
C ILE A 23 -12.96 -3.16 -8.65
N TYR A 24 -13.05 -4.48 -8.49
CA TYR A 24 -11.90 -5.37 -8.49
C TYR A 24 -11.10 -5.24 -9.79
N LEU A 25 -11.76 -5.33 -10.95
CA LEU A 25 -11.12 -5.21 -12.26
C LEU A 25 -10.47 -3.83 -12.44
N ASN A 26 -11.17 -2.75 -12.08
CA ASN A 26 -10.63 -1.39 -12.13
C ASN A 26 -9.40 -1.22 -11.25
N THR A 27 -9.40 -1.82 -10.06
CA THR A 27 -8.28 -1.75 -9.12
C THR A 27 -7.09 -2.55 -9.63
N LEU A 28 -7.33 -3.73 -10.20
CA LEU A 28 -6.29 -4.56 -10.82
C LEU A 28 -5.65 -3.86 -12.02
N GLU A 29 -6.45 -3.20 -12.86
CA GLU A 29 -5.93 -2.38 -13.95
C GLU A 29 -5.06 -1.23 -13.44
N ALA A 30 -5.51 -0.52 -12.40
CA ALA A 30 -4.72 0.54 -11.76
C ALA A 30 -3.40 0.02 -11.18
N PHE A 31 -3.43 -1.15 -10.55
CA PHE A 31 -2.26 -1.82 -9.99
C PHE A 31 -1.25 -2.24 -11.08
N ASN A 32 -1.73 -2.83 -12.16
CA ASN A 32 -0.90 -3.20 -13.31
C ASN A 32 -0.31 -1.96 -14.00
N LEU A 33 -1.06 -0.86 -14.03
CA LEU A 33 -0.54 0.41 -14.52
C LEU A 33 0.58 0.93 -13.62
N LEU A 34 0.44 0.86 -12.28
CA LEU A 34 1.52 1.21 -11.35
C LEU A 34 2.78 0.37 -11.56
N LYS A 35 2.65 -0.96 -11.73
CA LYS A 35 3.79 -1.84 -12.07
C LYS A 35 4.53 -1.37 -13.31
N LYS A 36 3.77 -1.15 -14.38
CA LYS A 36 4.29 -0.68 -15.67
C LYS A 36 5.02 0.66 -15.50
N GLU A 37 4.37 1.64 -14.87
CA GLU A 37 4.94 2.97 -14.70
C GLU A 37 6.13 3.00 -13.74
N THR A 38 6.22 2.08 -12.77
CA THR A 38 7.39 1.93 -11.90
C THR A 38 8.65 1.62 -12.70
N SER A 39 8.57 0.72 -13.70
CA SER A 39 9.70 0.42 -14.57
C SER A 39 10.17 1.65 -15.36
N PHE A 40 9.22 2.48 -15.82
CA PHE A 40 9.55 3.73 -16.51
C PHE A 40 10.21 4.74 -15.55
N VAL A 41 9.65 4.93 -14.36
CA VAL A 41 10.19 5.86 -13.35
C VAL A 41 11.61 5.47 -12.93
N ILE A 42 11.89 4.18 -12.73
CA ILE A 42 13.25 3.69 -12.44
C ILE A 42 14.21 4.07 -13.56
N LYS A 43 13.83 3.83 -14.82
CA LYS A 43 14.67 4.13 -15.98
C LYS A 43 14.96 5.63 -16.06
N ASP A 44 13.93 6.46 -15.88
CA ASP A 44 14.06 7.92 -15.88
C ASP A 44 15.00 8.39 -14.78
N ILE A 45 14.83 7.91 -13.54
CA ILE A 45 15.72 8.26 -12.42
C ILE A 45 17.16 7.85 -12.73
N ARG A 46 17.37 6.61 -13.20
CA ARG A 46 18.71 6.10 -13.51
C ARG A 46 19.41 6.93 -14.58
N ASN A 47 18.68 7.38 -15.60
CA ASN A 47 19.23 8.23 -16.66
C ASN A 47 19.61 9.64 -16.16
N ASN A 48 18.96 10.13 -15.11
CA ASN A 48 19.22 11.45 -14.54
C ASN A 48 20.24 11.43 -13.38
N MET A 49 20.66 10.25 -12.90
CA MET A 49 21.71 10.15 -11.88
C MET A 49 23.09 10.49 -12.46
N ALA A 50 23.63 11.66 -12.08
CA ALA A 50 24.91 12.16 -12.59
C ALA A 50 26.14 11.50 -11.95
N ASN A 51 26.02 10.98 -10.72
CA ASN A 51 27.16 10.47 -9.95
C ASN A 51 27.26 8.95 -10.04
N ARG A 52 28.29 8.45 -10.73
CA ARG A 52 28.57 7.01 -10.88
C ARG A 52 29.57 6.45 -9.86
N LYS A 53 29.99 7.23 -8.86
CA LYS A 53 31.00 6.78 -7.87
C LYS A 53 30.57 5.54 -7.08
N ARG A 54 29.27 5.36 -6.85
CA ARG A 54 28.70 4.21 -6.14
C ARG A 54 27.46 3.72 -6.86
N VAL A 55 27.25 2.41 -6.87
CA VAL A 55 26.02 1.81 -7.38
C VAL A 55 24.93 2.05 -6.34
N ILE A 56 23.94 2.85 -6.70
CA ILE A 56 22.76 3.07 -5.87
C ILE A 56 21.74 2.00 -6.27
N PRO A 57 21.27 1.15 -5.34
CA PRO A 57 20.19 0.21 -5.62
C PRO A 57 18.98 0.97 -6.18
N LEU A 58 18.45 0.49 -7.28
CA LEU A 58 17.24 1.02 -7.91
C LEU A 58 16.62 -0.09 -8.76
N GLU A 59 15.70 -0.84 -8.18
CA GLU A 59 15.23 -2.13 -8.71
C GLU A 59 13.71 -2.25 -8.61
N PHE A 60 13.12 -2.90 -9.61
CA PHE A 60 11.71 -3.31 -9.62
C PHE A 60 11.64 -4.83 -9.47
N THR A 61 10.82 -5.30 -8.54
CA THR A 61 10.54 -6.73 -8.36
C THR A 61 9.05 -6.96 -8.44
N ASP A 62 8.59 -7.68 -9.47
CA ASP A 62 7.21 -8.18 -9.54
C ASP A 62 7.07 -9.43 -8.64
N ARG A 63 6.07 -9.44 -7.77
CA ARG A 63 5.79 -10.54 -6.83
C ARG A 63 4.42 -11.19 -7.07
N GLY A 64 3.96 -11.16 -8.31
CA GLY A 64 2.71 -11.77 -8.73
C GLY A 64 1.58 -10.76 -8.76
N ASP A 65 0.34 -11.23 -8.87
CA ASP A 65 -0.78 -10.40 -9.31
C ASP A 65 -1.13 -9.23 -8.38
N PHE A 66 -0.78 -9.34 -7.09
CA PHE A 66 -1.21 -8.41 -6.05
C PHE A 66 -0.06 -7.74 -5.30
N GLU A 67 1.20 -8.00 -5.66
CA GLU A 67 2.35 -7.42 -4.98
C GLU A 67 3.46 -7.03 -5.97
N PHE A 68 4.07 -5.86 -5.77
CA PHE A 68 5.37 -5.53 -6.37
C PHE A 68 6.20 -4.63 -5.46
N GLN A 69 7.50 -4.57 -5.72
CA GLN A 69 8.47 -3.82 -4.92
C GLN A 69 9.25 -2.85 -5.79
N LEU A 70 9.53 -1.69 -5.21
CA LEU A 70 10.45 -0.69 -5.72
C LEU A 70 11.53 -0.47 -4.67
N THR A 71 12.72 -1.01 -4.90
CA THR A 71 13.89 -0.80 -4.04
C THR A 71 14.66 0.41 -4.53
N PHE A 72 15.01 1.33 -3.63
CA PHE A 72 15.87 2.47 -3.95
C PHE A 72 16.72 2.86 -2.74
N ALA A 73 18.01 3.07 -2.95
CA ALA A 73 18.96 3.40 -1.89
C ALA A 73 18.87 2.40 -0.71
N GLY A 74 18.38 2.84 0.45
CA GLY A 74 18.22 2.05 1.67
C GLY A 74 16.78 1.58 1.94
N ASP A 75 15.84 1.84 1.03
CA ASP A 75 14.41 1.66 1.24
C ASP A 75 13.78 0.73 0.19
N VAL A 76 12.64 0.17 0.56
CA VAL A 76 11.77 -0.63 -0.29
C VAL A 76 10.34 -0.14 -0.14
N LEU A 77 9.79 0.38 -1.23
CA LEU A 77 8.36 0.59 -1.34
C LEU A 77 7.68 -0.71 -1.78
N LEU A 78 6.82 -1.24 -0.92
CA LEU A 78 5.98 -2.39 -1.18
C LEU A 78 4.58 -1.93 -1.55
N PHE A 79 4.16 -2.26 -2.77
CA PHE A 79 2.80 -2.03 -3.24
C PHE A 79 2.01 -3.33 -3.14
N TYR A 80 0.87 -3.27 -2.45
CA TYR A 80 0.01 -4.43 -2.21
C TYR A 80 -1.46 -4.10 -2.55
N MET A 81 -2.03 -4.78 -3.53
CA MET A 81 -3.46 -4.69 -3.84
C MET A 81 -4.25 -5.65 -2.95
N HIS A 82 -5.24 -5.13 -2.21
CA HIS A 82 -6.19 -6.00 -1.52
C HIS A 82 -7.22 -6.53 -2.51
N THR A 83 -7.61 -7.81 -2.36
CA THR A 83 -8.61 -8.49 -3.21
C THR A 83 -10.07 -8.16 -2.89
N ASN A 84 -10.34 -7.41 -1.82
CA ASN A 84 -11.69 -7.11 -1.35
C ASN A 84 -12.08 -5.68 -1.73
N VAL A 85 -13.39 -5.43 -1.73
CA VAL A 85 -13.99 -4.12 -1.92
C VAL A 85 -14.50 -3.60 -0.58
N PHE A 86 -14.20 -2.35 -0.29
CA PHE A 86 -14.47 -1.69 0.98
C PHE A 86 -15.45 -0.54 0.78
N ASP A 87 -16.36 -0.36 1.74
CA ASP A 87 -17.16 0.86 1.85
C ASP A 87 -16.40 1.87 2.70
N LEU A 88 -16.24 3.10 2.21
CA LEU A 88 -15.63 4.18 2.98
C LEU A 88 -16.44 4.56 4.24
N GLY A 89 -17.74 4.28 4.24
CA GLY A 89 -18.64 4.65 5.31
C GLY A 89 -18.92 6.15 5.36
N MET A 90 -19.92 6.55 6.17
CA MET A 90 -20.44 7.92 6.14
C MET A 90 -19.52 8.98 6.77
N HIS A 91 -18.62 8.56 7.67
CA HIS A 91 -17.75 9.49 8.38
C HIS A 91 -16.56 9.96 7.56
N HIS A 92 -16.17 9.18 6.55
CA HIS A 92 -15.05 9.47 5.67
C HIS A 92 -15.28 10.75 4.86
N GLU A 93 -14.26 11.60 4.72
CA GLU A 93 -14.38 12.90 4.04
C GLU A 93 -14.81 12.75 2.58
N SER A 94 -14.18 11.82 1.83
CA SER A 94 -14.57 11.44 0.47
C SER A 94 -16.05 11.08 0.31
N SER A 95 -16.68 10.46 1.33
CA SER A 95 -18.10 10.11 1.31
C SER A 95 -19.04 11.31 1.42
N ARG A 96 -18.53 12.46 1.89
CA ARG A 96 -19.32 13.69 2.03
C ARG A 96 -19.34 14.53 0.75
N THR A 97 -18.56 14.15 -0.25
CA THR A 97 -18.53 14.85 -1.55
C THR A 97 -19.88 14.76 -2.27
N HIS A 98 -20.21 15.77 -3.07
CA HIS A 98 -21.43 15.73 -3.89
C HIS A 98 -21.43 14.50 -4.82
N TYR A 99 -20.26 14.16 -5.36
CA TYR A 99 -20.03 12.99 -6.21
C TYR A 99 -20.53 11.68 -5.57
N VAL A 100 -20.14 11.39 -4.32
CA VAL A 100 -20.60 10.18 -3.62
C VAL A 100 -22.05 10.30 -3.14
N ARG A 101 -22.50 11.49 -2.72
CA ARG A 101 -23.89 11.69 -2.29
C ARG A 101 -24.93 11.46 -3.40
N THR A 102 -24.56 11.72 -4.66
CA THR A 102 -25.45 11.49 -5.82
C THR A 102 -25.59 10.02 -6.19
N ASP A 103 -24.60 9.20 -5.90
CA ASP A 103 -24.64 7.75 -6.07
C ASP A 103 -23.82 7.10 -4.94
N PRO A 104 -24.48 6.61 -3.88
CA PRO A 104 -23.81 6.00 -2.73
C PRO A 104 -22.93 4.81 -3.09
N GLU A 105 -23.15 4.13 -4.21
CA GLU A 105 -22.28 3.03 -4.63
C GLU A 105 -20.86 3.48 -4.98
N ARG A 106 -20.65 4.79 -5.23
CA ARG A 106 -19.32 5.38 -5.42
C ARG A 106 -18.48 5.41 -4.15
N SER A 107 -19.05 5.14 -2.98
CA SER A 107 -18.29 4.94 -1.74
C SER A 107 -17.58 3.58 -1.70
N PHE A 108 -17.89 2.65 -2.60
CA PHE A 108 -17.23 1.35 -2.65
C PHE A 108 -15.95 1.45 -3.48
N CYS A 109 -14.82 1.07 -2.87
CA CYS A 109 -13.50 1.15 -3.47
C CYS A 109 -12.69 -0.13 -3.25
N GLY A 110 -11.85 -0.49 -4.22
CA GLY A 110 -10.72 -1.36 -4.00
C GLY A 110 -9.54 -0.54 -3.48
N ILE A 111 -8.59 -1.21 -2.82
CA ILE A 111 -7.48 -0.55 -2.12
C ILE A 111 -6.14 -1.11 -2.57
N ILE A 112 -5.21 -0.21 -2.89
CA ILE A 112 -3.79 -0.49 -3.08
C ILE A 112 -3.02 0.19 -1.96
N HIS A 113 -2.34 -0.61 -1.14
CA HIS A 113 -1.50 -0.14 -0.04
C HIS A 113 -0.09 0.14 -0.53
N ILE A 114 0.55 1.15 0.06
CA ILE A 114 1.93 1.52 -0.18
C ILE A 114 2.65 1.56 1.18
N TYR A 115 3.51 0.58 1.40
CA TYR A 115 4.33 0.50 2.61
C TYR A 115 5.77 0.88 2.32
N ASN A 116 6.43 1.55 3.26
CA ASN A 116 7.87 1.69 3.29
C ASN A 116 8.50 0.69 4.27
N PHE A 117 9.58 0.05 3.84
CA PHE A 117 10.41 -0.86 4.64
C PHE A 117 11.88 -0.52 4.40
N LEU A 118 12.75 -0.91 5.33
CA LEU A 118 14.19 -0.84 5.12
C LEU A 118 14.62 -1.95 4.16
N ALA A 119 15.50 -1.64 3.21
CA ALA A 119 16.06 -2.64 2.30
C ALA A 119 16.79 -3.77 3.04
N ASP A 120 17.41 -3.45 4.18
CA ASP A 120 18.06 -4.42 5.05
C ASP A 120 17.08 -5.45 5.65
N SER A 121 15.81 -5.09 5.82
CA SER A 121 14.77 -6.03 6.28
C SER A 121 14.65 -7.21 5.32
N PHE A 122 14.64 -6.93 4.01
CA PHE A 122 14.59 -7.96 2.98
C PHE A 122 15.93 -8.68 2.80
N LYS A 123 17.05 -7.93 2.77
CA LYS A 123 18.40 -8.49 2.56
C LYS A 123 18.79 -9.50 3.64
N TYR A 124 18.45 -9.19 4.90
CA TYR A 124 18.79 -10.04 6.05
C TYR A 124 17.60 -10.89 6.54
N LYS A 125 16.45 -10.81 5.88
CA LYS A 125 15.22 -11.55 6.25
C LYS A 125 14.80 -11.28 7.70
N ARG A 126 14.87 -10.02 8.12
CA ARG A 126 14.42 -9.58 9.45
C ARG A 126 12.90 -9.54 9.49
N MET A 127 12.29 -10.70 9.74
CA MET A 127 10.83 -10.89 9.66
C MET A 127 10.04 -10.04 10.65
N ASN A 128 10.68 -9.58 11.73
CA ASN A 128 10.06 -8.78 12.79
C ASN A 128 10.18 -7.27 12.54
N ASP A 129 10.86 -6.83 11.48
CA ASP A 129 10.93 -5.41 11.14
C ASP A 129 9.56 -4.92 10.69
N SER A 130 9.12 -3.80 11.27
CA SER A 130 7.86 -3.16 10.92
C SER A 130 7.96 -2.34 9.65
N GLY A 131 6.96 -2.47 8.77
CA GLY A 131 6.74 -1.57 7.65
C GLY A 131 5.81 -0.43 8.02
N ILE A 132 6.03 0.74 7.43
CA ILE A 132 5.20 1.93 7.67
C ILE A 132 4.25 2.11 6.48
N LEU A 133 2.95 2.12 6.71
CA LEU A 133 1.98 2.52 5.70
C LEU A 133 2.16 4.01 5.40
N ILE A 134 2.62 4.35 4.19
CA ILE A 134 2.81 5.75 3.79
C ILE A 134 1.64 6.28 2.95
N GLY A 135 0.90 5.38 2.30
CA GLY A 135 -0.29 5.76 1.55
C GLY A 135 -1.17 4.60 1.10
N ARG A 136 -2.38 4.94 0.69
CA ARG A 136 -3.41 4.05 0.14
C ARG A 136 -4.05 4.72 -1.06
N ILE A 137 -4.26 3.96 -2.13
CA ILE A 137 -4.98 4.39 -3.32
C ILE A 137 -6.32 3.67 -3.33
N PHE A 138 -7.41 4.43 -3.44
CA PHE A 138 -8.77 3.92 -3.45
C PHE A 138 -9.37 4.10 -4.84
N VAL A 139 -9.80 3.01 -5.50
CA VAL A 139 -10.33 3.04 -6.87
C VAL A 139 -11.77 2.53 -6.87
N ASN A 140 -12.71 3.28 -7.46
CA ASN A 140 -14.13 2.94 -7.46
C ASN A 140 -14.62 2.29 -8.78
N LYS A 141 -15.92 2.02 -8.88
CA LYS A 141 -16.57 1.39 -10.04
C LYS A 141 -16.45 2.18 -11.35
N GLU A 142 -16.20 3.49 -11.27
CA GLU A 142 -16.10 4.39 -12.43
C GLU A 142 -14.64 4.72 -12.82
N LYS A 143 -13.66 4.02 -12.22
CA LYS A 143 -12.20 4.30 -12.30
C LYS A 143 -11.79 5.68 -11.76
N HIS A 144 -12.68 6.35 -11.04
CA HIS A 144 -12.34 7.48 -10.21
C HIS A 144 -11.58 6.99 -8.99
N PHE A 145 -10.66 7.82 -8.49
CA PHE A 145 -9.80 7.39 -7.39
C PHE A 145 -9.37 8.57 -6.52
N PHE A 146 -8.95 8.26 -5.30
CA PHE A 146 -8.30 9.20 -4.40
C PHE A 146 -7.19 8.51 -3.62
N ILE A 147 -6.43 9.30 -2.87
CA ILE A 147 -5.29 8.83 -2.08
C ILE A 147 -5.45 9.33 -0.67
N GLU A 148 -5.05 8.49 0.27
CA GLU A 148 -4.79 8.88 1.66
C GLU A 148 -3.38 8.52 2.03
N GLY A 149 -2.74 9.30 2.90
CA GLY A 149 -1.39 8.97 3.35
C GLY A 149 -0.75 10.11 4.14
N LYS A 150 0.57 9.99 4.31
CA LYS A 150 1.39 11.07 4.85
C LYS A 150 1.25 12.34 3.98
N ARG A 151 1.59 13.50 4.56
CA ARG A 151 1.36 14.82 3.95
C ARG A 151 1.90 14.93 2.52
N GLU A 152 3.06 14.33 2.25
CA GLU A 152 3.73 14.32 0.96
C GLU A 152 2.91 13.56 -0.10
N MET A 153 2.22 12.47 0.28
CA MET A 153 1.33 11.73 -0.64
C MET A 153 0.15 12.56 -1.10
N ASN A 154 -0.36 13.46 -0.24
CA ASN A 154 -1.48 14.34 -0.59
C ASN A 154 -1.09 15.41 -1.62
N GLN A 155 0.22 15.67 -1.82
CA GLN A 155 0.72 16.57 -2.87
C GLN A 155 0.52 16.00 -4.29
N ALA A 156 0.12 14.73 -4.42
CA ALA A 156 -0.29 14.16 -5.69
C ALA A 156 -1.50 14.90 -6.32
N GLY A 157 -2.27 15.65 -5.50
CA GLY A 157 -3.32 16.55 -5.97
C GLY A 157 -4.47 15.82 -6.67
N ILE A 158 -4.89 14.69 -6.10
CA ILE A 158 -5.96 13.85 -6.66
C ILE A 158 -7.31 14.30 -6.14
N SER A 159 -8.23 14.61 -7.06
CA SER A 159 -9.63 14.87 -6.75
C SER A 159 -10.47 13.64 -7.04
N PHE A 160 -11.18 13.12 -6.03
CA PHE A 160 -11.97 11.89 -6.20
C PHE A 160 -12.98 11.99 -7.35
N ALA A 161 -13.72 13.10 -7.44
CA ALA A 161 -14.71 13.31 -8.48
C ALA A 161 -14.11 13.74 -9.83
N GLY A 162 -12.93 14.36 -9.81
CA GLY A 162 -12.33 14.99 -11.00
C GLY A 162 -11.35 14.10 -11.74
N ASP A 163 -10.69 13.17 -11.05
CA ASP A 163 -9.59 12.40 -11.58
C ASP A 163 -9.92 10.93 -11.78
N LYS A 164 -9.49 10.40 -12.92
CA LYS A 164 -9.50 8.97 -13.23
C LYS A 164 -8.09 8.42 -13.31
N VAL A 165 -7.97 7.12 -13.06
CA VAL A 165 -6.72 6.35 -13.22
C VAL A 165 -6.13 6.62 -14.60
N SER A 166 -4.88 7.07 -14.63
CA SER A 166 -4.14 7.34 -15.88
C SER A 166 -2.62 7.25 -15.65
N THR A 167 -1.87 7.06 -16.73
CA THR A 167 -0.40 7.00 -16.70
C THR A 167 0.21 8.22 -16.00
N ALA A 168 -0.24 9.42 -16.33
CA ALA A 168 0.30 10.65 -15.75
C ALA A 168 0.09 10.70 -14.23
N LYS A 169 -1.11 10.33 -13.76
CA LYS A 169 -1.42 10.31 -12.34
C LYS A 169 -0.64 9.21 -11.61
N MET A 170 -0.56 7.99 -12.15
CA MET A 170 0.21 6.91 -11.54
C MET A 170 1.70 7.23 -11.44
N ARG A 171 2.29 7.84 -12.47
CA ARG A 171 3.68 8.35 -12.40
C ARG A 171 3.86 9.40 -11.31
N ASN A 172 2.90 10.33 -11.17
CA ASN A 172 2.99 11.34 -10.12
C ASN A 172 2.95 10.69 -8.72
N ILE A 173 2.07 9.72 -8.50
CA ILE A 173 1.95 9.00 -7.23
C ILE A 173 3.26 8.27 -6.89
N LEU A 174 3.86 7.58 -7.86
CA LEU A 174 5.15 6.91 -7.67
C LEU A 174 6.25 7.91 -7.27
N ARG A 175 6.30 9.08 -7.92
CA ARG A 175 7.25 10.14 -7.56
C ARG A 175 7.01 10.67 -6.14
N GLN A 176 5.76 10.95 -5.77
CA GLN A 176 5.44 11.41 -4.41
C GLN A 176 5.73 10.34 -3.35
N ALA A 177 5.50 9.06 -3.65
CA ALA A 177 5.84 7.97 -2.74
C ALA A 177 7.35 7.87 -2.51
N ILE A 178 8.16 7.97 -3.57
CA ILE A 178 9.63 7.99 -3.45
C ILE A 178 10.07 9.22 -2.64
N LEU A 179 9.55 10.41 -2.94
CA LEU A 179 9.89 11.64 -2.21
C LEU A 179 9.48 11.58 -0.73
N CYS A 180 8.31 11.01 -0.45
CA CYS A 180 7.81 10.79 0.91
C CYS A 180 8.78 9.90 1.72
N THR A 181 9.37 8.89 1.08
CA THR A 181 10.30 7.97 1.73
C THR A 181 11.71 8.55 1.86
N VAL A 182 12.26 9.17 0.82
CA VAL A 182 13.62 9.73 0.85
C VAL A 182 13.77 10.82 1.92
N ASN A 183 12.70 11.54 2.24
CA ASN A 183 12.69 12.57 3.28
C ASN A 183 12.43 12.01 4.69
N PHE A 184 12.30 10.69 4.86
CA PHE A 184 11.99 10.05 6.14
C PHE A 184 13.20 9.28 6.67
N ASP A 185 13.98 9.94 7.53
CA ASP A 185 15.05 9.30 8.28
C ASP A 185 14.50 8.54 9.51
N LEU A 186 15.15 7.44 9.88
CA LEU A 186 14.85 6.74 11.12
C LEU A 186 15.27 7.62 12.32
N PRO A 187 14.35 7.98 13.23
CA PRO A 187 14.73 8.70 14.42
C PRO A 187 15.58 7.79 15.31
N SER A 188 16.73 8.29 15.76
CA SER A 188 17.51 7.61 16.79
C SER A 188 16.72 7.65 18.11
N PRO A 189 16.53 6.50 18.80
CA PRO A 189 15.94 6.52 20.13
C PRO A 189 16.83 7.33 21.08
N ARG A 190 16.24 7.93 22.13
CA ARG A 190 17.02 8.69 23.11
C ARG A 190 17.96 7.75 23.86
N PHE A 191 19.16 8.23 24.20
CA PHE A 191 20.17 7.41 24.88
C PHE A 191 19.63 6.76 26.15
N GLU A 192 18.86 7.50 26.95
CA GLU A 192 18.28 7.04 28.21
C GLU A 192 17.28 5.88 28.01
N GLN A 193 16.68 5.75 26.82
CA GLN A 193 15.76 4.65 26.48
C GLN A 193 16.49 3.37 26.07
N VAL A 194 17.79 3.44 25.76
CA VAL A 194 18.58 2.31 25.22
C VAL A 194 19.90 2.09 25.96
N GLN A 195 20.13 2.78 27.08
CA GLN A 195 21.37 2.71 27.85
C GLN A 195 21.56 1.38 28.59
N GLU A 196 20.47 0.70 28.92
CA GLU A 196 20.47 -0.59 29.60
C GLU A 196 19.87 -1.65 28.67
N VAL A 197 20.55 -2.79 28.56
CA VAL A 197 20.06 -3.98 27.85
C VAL A 197 20.43 -5.19 28.69
N ASN A 198 19.48 -6.09 28.90
CA ASN A 198 19.77 -7.34 29.61
C ASN A 198 20.27 -8.43 28.62
N MET A 199 20.93 -9.45 29.16
CA MET A 199 21.53 -10.52 28.33
C MET A 199 20.48 -11.28 27.51
N TYR A 200 19.25 -11.42 28.02
CA TYR A 200 18.17 -12.12 27.33
C TYR A 200 17.68 -11.34 26.10
N GLU A 201 17.47 -10.03 26.23
CA GLU A 201 17.14 -9.14 25.12
C GLU A 201 18.26 -9.12 24.07
N PHE A 202 19.52 -9.08 24.52
CA PHE A 202 20.67 -9.10 23.63
C PHE A 202 20.73 -10.39 22.80
N GLU A 203 20.59 -11.56 23.44
CA GLU A 203 20.56 -12.85 22.75
C GLU A 203 19.34 -12.99 21.83
N THR A 204 18.19 -12.48 22.23
CA THR A 204 16.97 -12.47 21.39
C THR A 204 17.22 -11.67 20.11
N VAL A 205 17.67 -10.42 20.22
CA VAL A 205 17.98 -9.57 19.05
C VAL A 205 19.11 -10.15 18.20
N ALA A 206 20.13 -10.74 18.84
CA ALA A 206 21.22 -11.40 18.12
C ALA A 206 20.73 -12.64 17.37
N SER A 207 19.82 -13.42 17.96
CA SER A 207 19.21 -14.60 17.33
C SER A 207 18.34 -14.23 16.12
N GLU A 208 17.56 -13.14 16.20
CA GLU A 208 16.76 -12.61 15.11
C GLU A 208 17.63 -12.15 13.92
N ARG A 209 18.78 -11.52 14.21
CA ARG A 209 19.79 -11.18 13.19
C ARG A 209 20.51 -12.40 12.61
N ARG A 210 20.61 -13.49 13.40
CA ARG A 210 21.28 -14.75 13.03
C ARG A 210 20.38 -15.75 12.32
N MET A 211 19.08 -15.51 12.12
CA MET A 211 18.17 -16.42 11.40
C MET A 211 18.48 -16.50 9.89
N LYS A 212 19.65 -17.06 9.55
CA LYS A 212 19.89 -17.91 8.39
C LYS A 212 20.21 -19.31 8.92
N THR A 213 19.63 -20.30 8.25
CA THR A 213 19.88 -21.75 8.36
C THR A 213 19.09 -22.53 9.42
N SER A 214 17.96 -23.10 8.96
CA SER A 214 17.59 -24.53 9.05
C SER A 214 16.15 -24.78 9.51
N LYS A 215 15.30 -25.18 8.53
CA LYS A 215 14.09 -26.04 8.62
C LYS A 215 12.96 -25.70 9.64
N ARG A 216 11.80 -25.32 9.05
CA ARG A 216 10.37 -25.49 9.43
C ARG A 216 9.99 -25.80 10.89
N LEU A 217 9.05 -25.01 11.44
CA LEU A 217 7.73 -25.45 11.95
C LEU A 217 6.87 -24.26 12.43
N GLY A 218 5.59 -24.26 12.06
CA GLY A 218 4.51 -23.69 12.89
C GLY A 218 4.07 -22.25 12.62
N PHE A 219 3.14 -22.08 11.69
CA PHE A 219 2.21 -20.95 11.68
C PHE A 219 1.38 -20.94 12.99
N LYS A 220 1.32 -19.81 13.70
CA LYS A 220 0.16 -19.40 14.50
C LYS A 220 -0.05 -17.88 14.33
N PHE A 221 -1.20 -17.53 13.77
CA PHE A 221 -1.78 -16.20 13.93
C PHE A 221 -2.31 -16.09 15.36
N GLN A 222 -1.88 -15.08 16.10
CA GLN A 222 -2.66 -14.53 17.20
C GLN A 222 -2.94 -13.07 16.86
N ALA A 223 -4.19 -12.81 16.49
CA ALA A 223 -4.77 -11.49 16.67
C ALA A 223 -5.06 -11.35 18.16
N GLU A 224 -4.54 -10.29 18.78
CA GLU A 224 -5.08 -9.80 20.05
C GLU A 224 -5.65 -8.40 19.82
N ASP A 225 -6.97 -8.34 19.98
CA ASP A 225 -7.77 -7.15 20.19
C ASP A 225 -7.48 -6.54 21.59
N GLY A 226 -7.47 -5.21 21.66
CA GLY A 226 -7.62 -4.43 22.90
C GLY A 226 -6.42 -3.53 23.20
N LYS A 227 -6.55 -2.23 23.50
CA LYS A 227 -7.68 -1.48 24.07
C LYS A 227 -7.76 -0.08 23.49
N ILE A 228 -8.99 0.34 23.25
CA ILE A 228 -9.41 1.74 23.28
C ILE A 228 -9.26 2.22 24.73
N LEU A 229 -8.51 3.29 24.92
CA LEU A 229 -8.74 4.28 25.97
C LEU A 229 -8.93 5.62 25.29
#